data_AF-A0A6M5YYW0-F1
#
_entry.id   AF-A0A6M5YYW0-F1
#
_cell.length_a   1.000
_cell.length_b   1.000
_cell.length_c   1.000
_cell.angle_alpha   90.00
_cell.angle_beta   90.00
_cell.angle_gamma   90.00
#
_symmetry.space_group_name_H-M   'P 1'
#
loop_
_entity.id
_entity.type
_entity.pdbx_description
1 polymer ?
#
loop_
_entity_poly.entity_id
_entity_poly.type
_entity_poly.pdbx_seq_one_letter_code
_entity_poly.pdbx_strand_id
1 'polypeptide(L)'
;MSVTQYATVTDAQAATIPSAITALQTFGYSSVDPDGAGFYTRSSSPGVGSFQSADGAYWVLQESALTPLHFGAKYDGSNQATAMQAWINAGLSTGKPLYLPPHTFSIGSALQVSGTAPLTIRGAGIFQGSQIQLLSQTQDGIDFSGSGRYGLYDFTINSAANPTGGANLNFQGQTNNTVGTIISRVSMFTANVGIASTGMSAFLFDNLDLSATSICASLRDPGDSLIQGGHYTPVGANAGGLFINGNCGGLKILAPKVNAGAAYQYAISMQLQTADGDIQVIGGSYEGWTGVGIVIDTVANVSFSNISISGAQIAGNGAGGRAIYFPNSAHQAGITGKVTIQNNILQSALGVAVDGLNNWQIKDNLMQESGSVIYIGPNCLNGEVTGNRLANNGAIQNNAGGNVYIGKNPGYN
;
A
#
# COMPACT_ATOMS: atom_id res chain seq x y z
N MET A 1 -32.07 25.66 -25.24
CA MET A 1 -31.34 26.76 -24.59
C MET A 1 -29.95 26.77 -25.21
N SER A 2 -29.52 27.87 -25.84
CA SER A 2 -28.17 27.98 -26.40
C SER A 2 -27.20 28.22 -25.24
N VAL A 3 -26.13 27.42 -25.13
CA VAL A 3 -25.06 27.64 -24.16
C VAL A 3 -23.99 28.51 -24.83
N THR A 4 -23.60 29.61 -24.20
CA THR A 4 -22.49 30.44 -24.69
C THR A 4 -21.18 29.67 -24.55
N GLN A 5 -20.36 29.65 -25.60
CA GLN A 5 -19.12 28.89 -25.64
C GLN A 5 -17.90 29.82 -25.74
N TYR A 6 -16.85 29.50 -25.00
CA TYR A 6 -15.55 30.14 -25.05
C TYR A 6 -14.47 29.09 -25.31
N ALA A 7 -13.38 29.47 -26.00
CA ALA A 7 -12.29 28.52 -26.23
C ALA A 7 -11.62 28.12 -24.92
N THR A 8 -11.40 29.05 -24.01
CA THR A 8 -10.76 28.79 -22.71
C THR A 8 -11.42 29.55 -21.54
N VAL A 9 -11.08 29.16 -20.31
CA VAL A 9 -11.40 29.95 -19.11
C VAL A 9 -10.76 31.34 -19.20
N THR A 10 -9.54 31.45 -19.73
CA THR A 10 -8.88 32.75 -19.92
C THR A 10 -9.68 33.67 -20.86
N ASP A 11 -10.25 33.14 -21.94
CA ASP A 11 -11.10 33.92 -22.86
C ASP A 11 -12.41 34.35 -22.20
N ALA A 12 -13.05 33.44 -21.47
CA ALA A 12 -14.29 33.74 -20.73
C ALA A 12 -14.05 34.78 -19.62
N GLN A 13 -12.89 34.72 -18.96
CA GLN A 13 -12.46 35.67 -17.93
C GLN A 13 -12.28 37.08 -18.51
N ALA A 14 -11.74 37.19 -19.72
CA ALA A 14 -11.55 38.47 -20.42
C ALA A 14 -12.85 39.04 -21.03
N ALA A 15 -13.89 38.24 -21.16
CA ALA A 15 -15.15 38.65 -21.80
C ALA A 15 -16.08 39.43 -20.86
N THR A 16 -16.80 40.40 -21.41
CA THR A 16 -18.00 40.98 -20.77
C THR A 16 -19.20 40.13 -21.14
N ILE A 17 -19.73 39.38 -20.17
CA ILE A 17 -20.80 38.40 -20.43
C ILE A 17 -22.17 39.00 -20.09
N PRO A 18 -23.14 39.05 -21.03
CA PRO A 18 -24.45 39.63 -20.74
C PRO A 18 -25.14 38.96 -19.56
N SER A 19 -25.82 39.75 -18.73
CA SER A 19 -26.41 39.26 -17.48
C SER A 19 -27.51 38.21 -17.65
N ALA A 20 -28.09 38.13 -18.86
CA ALA A 20 -29.08 37.13 -19.25
C ALA A 20 -28.47 35.73 -19.44
N ILE A 21 -27.15 35.61 -19.60
CA ILE A 21 -26.47 34.32 -19.66
C ILE A 21 -26.32 33.80 -18.23
N THR A 22 -26.91 32.64 -17.97
CA THR A 22 -26.85 31.97 -16.66
C THR A 22 -25.92 30.77 -16.64
N ALA A 23 -25.51 30.29 -17.81
CA ALA A 23 -24.55 29.21 -17.97
C ALA A 23 -23.69 29.39 -19.24
N LEU A 24 -22.47 28.89 -19.18
CA LEU A 24 -21.52 28.87 -20.30
C LEU A 24 -20.70 27.59 -20.30
N GLN A 25 -20.02 27.34 -21.41
CA GLN A 25 -19.07 26.25 -21.56
C GLN A 25 -17.72 26.79 -22.02
N THR A 26 -16.63 26.24 -21.50
CA THR A 26 -15.28 26.42 -22.02
C THR A 26 -14.79 25.13 -22.65
N PHE A 27 -13.86 25.23 -23.62
CA PHE A 27 -13.20 24.07 -24.22
C PHE A 27 -11.80 23.79 -23.65
N GLY A 28 -11.46 24.39 -22.51
CA GLY A 28 -10.17 24.26 -21.85
C GLY A 28 -9.92 25.36 -20.81
N TYR A 29 -8.75 25.35 -20.16
CA TYR A 29 -8.40 26.34 -19.12
C TYR A 29 -7.58 27.52 -19.64
N SER A 30 -6.34 27.28 -20.08
CA SER A 30 -5.46 28.28 -20.73
C SER A 30 -5.22 28.00 -22.22
N SER A 31 -5.65 26.83 -22.68
CA SER A 31 -5.59 26.35 -24.06
C SER A 31 -6.76 25.39 -24.24
N VAL A 32 -7.22 25.21 -25.48
CA VAL A 32 -8.26 24.22 -25.79
C VAL A 32 -7.72 22.83 -25.49
N ASP A 33 -8.40 22.12 -24.59
CA ASP A 33 -8.12 20.75 -24.19
C ASP A 33 -9.43 20.13 -23.69
N PRO A 34 -9.93 19.04 -24.30
CA PRO A 34 -11.18 18.42 -23.90
C PRO A 34 -11.19 17.92 -22.45
N ASP A 35 -10.04 17.53 -21.88
CA ASP A 35 -9.94 17.11 -20.47
C ASP A 35 -10.01 18.31 -19.51
N GLY A 36 -9.86 19.53 -20.02
CA GLY A 36 -9.98 20.80 -19.30
C GLY A 36 -11.23 21.61 -19.65
N ALA A 37 -12.11 21.09 -20.51
CA ALA A 37 -13.38 21.72 -20.83
C ALA A 37 -14.30 21.72 -19.61
N GLY A 38 -15.10 22.78 -19.42
CA GLY A 38 -15.95 22.90 -18.24
C GLY A 38 -17.29 23.57 -18.52
N PHE A 39 -18.34 23.07 -17.88
CA PHE A 39 -19.63 23.73 -17.78
C PHE A 39 -19.68 24.61 -16.52
N TYR A 40 -20.03 25.88 -16.69
CA TYR A 40 -20.06 26.86 -15.60
C TYR A 40 -21.43 27.51 -15.49
N THR A 41 -21.87 27.75 -14.26
CA THR A 41 -23.08 28.52 -13.96
C THR A 41 -22.74 29.81 -13.23
N ARG A 42 -23.50 30.85 -13.52
CA ARG A 42 -23.32 32.16 -12.87
C ARG A 42 -23.63 32.05 -11.38
N SER A 43 -22.86 32.75 -10.56
CA SER A 43 -22.98 32.79 -9.10
C SER A 43 -22.79 34.22 -8.59
N SER A 44 -23.38 34.52 -7.44
CA SER A 44 -23.18 35.79 -6.73
C SER A 44 -21.88 35.82 -5.91
N SER A 45 -21.28 34.66 -5.65
CA SER A 45 -20.03 34.52 -4.89
C SER A 45 -19.06 33.57 -5.60
N PRO A 46 -17.74 33.70 -5.35
CA PRO A 46 -16.77 32.73 -5.84
C PRO A 46 -17.08 31.34 -5.25
N GLY A 47 -16.69 30.31 -6.01
CA GLY A 47 -16.83 28.91 -5.64
C GLY A 47 -15.64 28.08 -6.09
N VAL A 48 -15.73 26.77 -5.91
CA VAL A 48 -14.66 25.84 -6.30
C VAL A 48 -14.50 25.81 -7.82
N GLY A 49 -13.25 25.98 -8.29
CA GLY A 49 -12.95 26.04 -9.72
C GLY A 49 -13.57 27.24 -10.44
N SER A 50 -14.00 28.28 -9.70
CA SER A 50 -14.65 29.44 -10.32
C SER A 50 -13.67 30.42 -10.93
N PHE A 51 -14.14 31.19 -11.91
CA PHE A 51 -13.45 32.39 -12.40
C PHE A 51 -14.42 33.59 -12.36
N GLN A 52 -13.86 34.81 -12.45
CA GLN A 52 -14.64 36.04 -12.53
C GLN A 52 -14.47 36.69 -13.89
N SER A 53 -15.55 36.90 -14.65
CA SER A 53 -15.50 37.59 -15.95
C SER A 53 -15.28 39.09 -15.81
N ALA A 54 -14.99 39.79 -16.92
CA ALA A 54 -14.66 41.22 -16.92
C ALA A 54 -15.82 42.14 -16.44
N ASP A 55 -17.05 41.65 -16.46
CA ASP A 55 -18.24 42.32 -15.87
C ASP A 55 -18.35 42.13 -14.35
N GLY A 56 -17.43 41.40 -13.72
CA GLY A 56 -17.39 41.12 -12.29
C GLY A 56 -18.25 39.92 -11.85
N ALA A 57 -18.90 39.21 -12.77
CA ALA A 57 -19.69 38.03 -12.43
C ALA A 57 -18.83 36.80 -12.14
N TYR A 58 -19.20 36.01 -11.14
CA TYR A 58 -18.55 34.73 -10.84
C TYR A 58 -19.21 33.59 -11.62
N TRP A 59 -18.38 32.66 -12.10
CA TRP A 59 -18.79 31.48 -12.86
C TRP A 59 -18.22 30.25 -12.18
N VAL A 60 -19.09 29.39 -11.65
CA VAL A 60 -18.68 28.23 -10.83
C VAL A 60 -18.79 26.95 -11.64
N LEU A 61 -17.73 26.14 -11.60
CA LEU A 61 -17.61 24.87 -12.32
C LEU A 61 -18.61 23.82 -11.81
N GLN A 62 -19.35 23.22 -12.73
CA GLN A 62 -20.44 22.28 -12.44
C GLN A 62 -20.16 20.83 -12.84
N GLU A 63 -18.94 20.51 -13.22
CA GLU A 63 -18.57 19.16 -13.66
C GLU A 63 -18.83 18.08 -12.59
N SER A 64 -19.23 16.89 -13.04
CA SER A 64 -19.52 15.76 -12.15
C SER A 64 -18.26 15.11 -11.57
N ALA A 65 -17.17 15.16 -12.33
CA ALA A 65 -15.83 14.77 -11.91
C ALA A 65 -14.86 15.91 -12.23
N LEU A 66 -13.89 16.14 -11.37
CA LEU A 66 -12.92 17.22 -11.52
C LEU A 66 -11.62 16.66 -12.08
N THR A 67 -11.00 17.34 -13.04
CA THR A 67 -9.66 17.02 -13.56
C THR A 67 -8.64 18.07 -13.12
N PRO A 68 -7.33 17.76 -13.09
CA PRO A 68 -6.31 18.78 -12.86
C PRO A 68 -6.34 19.92 -13.89
N LEU A 69 -6.78 19.64 -15.12
CA LEU A 69 -6.83 20.64 -16.19
C LEU A 69 -7.89 21.72 -15.94
N HIS A 70 -8.98 21.40 -15.23
CA HIS A 70 -9.95 22.41 -14.76
C HIS A 70 -9.31 23.48 -13.85
N PHE A 71 -8.14 23.20 -13.29
CA PHE A 71 -7.40 24.08 -12.39
C PHE A 71 -6.08 24.58 -13.00
N GLY A 72 -5.92 24.41 -14.32
CA GLY A 72 -4.78 24.94 -15.07
C GLY A 72 -3.53 24.06 -15.07
N ALA A 73 -3.63 22.80 -14.64
CA ALA A 73 -2.52 21.86 -14.79
C ALA A 73 -2.23 21.59 -16.27
N LYS A 74 -0.95 21.42 -16.59
CA LYS A 74 -0.43 21.09 -17.92
C LYS A 74 0.39 19.80 -17.84
N TYR A 75 0.33 18.97 -18.85
CA TYR A 75 1.16 17.76 -18.96
C TYR A 75 2.42 18.00 -19.81
N ASP A 76 3.00 19.20 -19.70
CA ASP A 76 4.15 19.66 -20.49
C ASP A 76 5.52 19.39 -19.82
N GLY A 77 5.51 18.61 -18.74
CA GLY A 77 6.69 18.29 -17.93
C GLY A 77 7.10 19.36 -16.91
N SER A 78 6.51 20.56 -16.94
CA SER A 78 6.74 21.60 -15.92
C SER A 78 6.05 21.27 -14.59
N ASN A 79 6.41 21.98 -13.52
CA ASN A 79 5.85 21.73 -12.19
C ASN A 79 4.37 22.15 -12.08
N GLN A 80 3.49 21.19 -11.84
CA GLN A 80 2.03 21.33 -11.75
C GLN A 80 1.49 21.32 -10.31
N ALA A 81 2.36 21.32 -9.30
CA ALA A 81 1.94 21.10 -7.91
C ALA A 81 0.82 22.07 -7.47
N THR A 82 0.88 23.35 -7.85
CA THR A 82 -0.16 24.33 -7.49
C THR A 82 -1.54 23.96 -8.07
N ALA A 83 -1.60 23.62 -9.36
CA ALA A 83 -2.86 23.27 -10.02
C ALA A 83 -3.41 21.93 -9.52
N MET A 84 -2.53 20.95 -9.31
CA MET A 84 -2.91 19.66 -8.74
C MET A 84 -3.37 19.77 -7.27
N GLN A 85 -2.76 20.66 -6.48
CA GLN A 85 -3.22 20.93 -5.13
C GLN A 85 -4.60 21.61 -5.13
N ALA A 86 -4.85 22.55 -6.03
CA ALA A 86 -6.17 23.17 -6.19
C ALA A 86 -7.24 22.13 -6.56
N TRP A 87 -6.90 21.18 -7.43
CA TRP A 87 -7.75 20.04 -7.79
C TRP A 87 -8.06 19.13 -6.59
N ILE A 88 -7.08 18.81 -5.74
CA ILE A 88 -7.31 18.05 -4.50
C ILE A 88 -8.21 18.81 -3.53
N ASN A 89 -7.93 20.07 -3.29
CA ASN A 89 -8.72 20.93 -2.39
C ASN A 89 -10.17 21.05 -2.89
N ALA A 90 -10.37 21.08 -4.21
CA ALA A 90 -11.68 21.08 -4.83
C ALA A 90 -12.45 19.77 -4.58
N GLY A 91 -11.80 18.62 -4.69
CA GLY A 91 -12.39 17.32 -4.35
C GLY A 91 -12.81 17.26 -2.89
N LEU A 92 -11.91 17.65 -1.98
CA LEU A 92 -12.17 17.65 -0.54
C LEU A 92 -13.33 18.58 -0.14
N SER A 93 -13.42 19.77 -0.74
CA SER A 93 -14.46 20.76 -0.40
C SER A 93 -15.83 20.47 -1.02
N THR A 94 -15.89 19.76 -2.15
CA THR A 94 -17.14 19.47 -2.86
C THR A 94 -17.63 18.05 -2.69
N GLY A 95 -16.77 17.12 -2.24
CA GLY A 95 -17.04 15.69 -2.22
C GLY A 95 -17.12 15.06 -3.61
N LYS A 96 -16.79 15.81 -4.68
CA LYS A 96 -16.80 15.29 -6.05
C LYS A 96 -15.60 14.36 -6.28
N PRO A 97 -15.76 13.28 -7.07
CA PRO A 97 -14.64 12.44 -7.45
C PRO A 97 -13.65 13.21 -8.31
N LEU A 98 -12.38 12.88 -8.14
CA LEU A 98 -11.27 13.42 -8.90
C LEU A 98 -10.86 12.42 -9.98
N TYR A 99 -10.81 12.88 -11.23
CA TYR A 99 -10.34 12.10 -12.37
C TYR A 99 -8.98 12.60 -12.85
N LEU A 100 -7.99 11.73 -12.86
CA LEU A 100 -6.66 11.98 -13.41
C LEU A 100 -6.64 11.45 -14.86
N PRO A 101 -6.67 12.30 -15.90
CA PRO A 101 -6.65 11.83 -17.29
C PRO A 101 -5.32 11.15 -17.68
N PRO A 102 -5.25 10.42 -18.81
CA PRO A 102 -4.09 9.60 -19.22
C PRO A 102 -2.89 10.44 -19.70
N HIS A 103 -2.33 11.23 -18.79
CA HIS A 103 -1.18 12.09 -19.01
C HIS A 103 -0.21 12.02 -17.83
N THR A 104 0.99 12.58 -18.00
CA THR A 104 1.98 12.72 -16.93
C THR A 104 1.97 14.13 -16.36
N PHE A 105 1.67 14.24 -15.07
CA PHE A 105 1.72 15.50 -14.33
C PHE A 105 2.92 15.52 -13.40
N SER A 106 3.89 16.39 -13.70
CA SER A 106 5.09 16.56 -12.88
C SER A 106 4.80 17.45 -11.68
N ILE A 107 5.18 17.04 -10.47
CA ILE A 107 5.03 17.83 -9.24
C ILE A 107 6.39 18.07 -8.58
N GLY A 108 6.64 19.32 -8.18
CA GLY A 108 7.84 19.75 -7.45
C GLY A 108 7.66 19.89 -5.94
N SER A 109 6.48 19.53 -5.42
CA SER A 109 6.17 19.45 -3.99
C SER A 109 5.09 18.39 -3.76
N ALA A 110 5.07 17.80 -2.56
CA ALA A 110 4.07 16.82 -2.17
C ALA A 110 2.65 17.41 -2.25
N LEU A 111 1.71 16.61 -2.74
CA LEU A 111 0.28 16.93 -2.78
C LEU A 111 -0.36 16.63 -1.43
N GLN A 112 -0.92 17.65 -0.80
CA GLN A 112 -1.42 17.59 0.58
C GLN A 112 -2.90 17.22 0.60
N VAL A 113 -3.25 16.16 1.31
CA VAL A 113 -4.62 15.72 1.59
C VAL A 113 -4.86 15.84 3.08
N SER A 114 -5.57 16.90 3.47
CA SER A 114 -5.87 17.21 4.88
C SER A 114 -7.37 17.31 5.15
N GLY A 115 -7.75 17.28 6.43
CA GLY A 115 -9.15 17.31 6.86
C GLY A 115 -9.81 15.93 6.98
N THR A 116 -11.13 15.91 7.16
CA THR A 116 -11.91 14.67 7.42
C THR A 116 -12.78 14.25 6.24
N ALA A 117 -12.80 15.05 5.17
CA ALA A 117 -13.64 14.79 4.00
C ALA A 117 -13.10 13.57 3.24
N PRO A 118 -13.99 12.69 2.73
CA PRO A 118 -13.57 11.60 1.87
C PRO A 118 -13.02 12.17 0.55
N LEU A 119 -12.02 11.49 -0.01
CA LEU A 119 -11.43 11.82 -1.32
C LEU A 119 -11.37 10.57 -2.17
N THR A 120 -11.75 10.68 -3.44
CA THR A 120 -11.55 9.61 -4.42
C THR A 120 -10.79 10.16 -5.61
N ILE A 121 -9.65 9.57 -5.92
CA ILE A 121 -8.84 9.83 -7.11
C ILE A 121 -8.90 8.58 -7.99
N ARG A 122 -9.36 8.73 -9.24
CA ARG A 122 -9.38 7.69 -10.27
C ARG A 122 -8.54 8.14 -11.45
N GLY A 123 -7.59 7.32 -11.86
CA GLY A 123 -6.89 7.48 -13.13
C GLY A 123 -7.56 6.70 -14.27
N ALA A 124 -6.87 6.67 -15.40
CA ALA A 124 -7.24 6.03 -16.65
C ALA A 124 -6.45 4.72 -16.91
N GLY A 125 -5.70 4.24 -15.91
CA GLY A 125 -4.90 3.01 -15.98
C GLY A 125 -3.46 3.19 -15.50
N ILE A 126 -2.78 2.07 -15.26
CA ILE A 126 -1.37 1.99 -14.82
C ILE A 126 -0.38 1.95 -16.00
N PHE A 127 0.89 2.29 -15.74
CA PHE A 127 2.08 2.28 -16.64
C PHE A 127 2.08 3.25 -17.83
N GLN A 128 0.97 3.36 -18.57
CA GLN A 128 0.82 4.24 -19.74
C GLN A 128 -0.44 5.11 -19.68
N GLY A 129 -1.23 4.96 -18.62
CA GLY A 129 -2.37 5.83 -18.35
C GLY A 129 -1.95 7.07 -17.56
N SER A 130 -2.56 7.24 -16.40
CA SER A 130 -2.45 8.45 -15.60
C SER A 130 -1.23 8.42 -14.70
N GLN A 131 -0.40 9.46 -14.72
CA GLN A 131 0.86 9.47 -13.97
C GLN A 131 1.08 10.76 -13.18
N ILE A 132 1.59 10.60 -11.97
CA ILE A 132 2.16 11.68 -11.15
C ILE A 132 3.68 11.47 -11.13
N GLN A 133 4.44 12.39 -11.71
CA GLN A 133 5.91 12.34 -11.73
C GLN A 133 6.48 13.25 -10.64
N LEU A 134 7.26 12.69 -9.73
CA LEU A 134 7.96 13.46 -8.70
C LEU A 134 9.24 14.06 -9.30
N LEU A 135 9.45 15.35 -9.12
CA LEU A 135 10.64 16.05 -9.61
C LEU A 135 11.81 16.04 -8.61
N SER A 136 11.55 15.81 -7.32
CA SER A 136 12.57 15.74 -6.27
C SER A 136 12.82 14.30 -5.80
N GLN A 137 14.08 14.00 -5.44
CA GLN A 137 14.50 12.70 -4.89
C GLN A 137 14.09 12.48 -3.43
N THR A 138 13.68 13.54 -2.72
CA THR A 138 13.38 13.47 -1.28
C THR A 138 11.92 13.78 -0.96
N GLN A 139 11.11 14.15 -1.95
CA GLN A 139 9.74 14.57 -1.72
C GLN A 139 8.79 13.38 -1.63
N ASP A 140 7.73 13.57 -0.85
CA ASP A 140 6.56 12.69 -0.93
C ASP A 140 5.76 12.98 -2.22
N GLY A 141 4.99 11.99 -2.68
CA GLY A 141 4.05 12.17 -3.79
C GLY A 141 2.74 12.77 -3.33
N ILE A 142 1.96 11.98 -2.59
CA ILE A 142 0.73 12.44 -1.93
C ILE A 142 0.89 12.21 -0.43
N ASP A 143 0.71 13.28 0.33
CA ASP A 143 0.84 13.33 1.78
C ASP A 143 -0.54 13.48 2.42
N PHE A 144 -0.97 12.44 3.11
CA PHE A 144 -2.24 12.34 3.82
C PHE A 144 -1.99 12.65 5.29
N SER A 145 -2.40 13.85 5.70
CA SER A 145 -2.36 14.31 7.10
C SER A 145 -3.75 14.41 7.73
N GLY A 146 -4.81 14.28 6.93
CA GLY A 146 -6.21 14.29 7.37
C GLY A 146 -6.81 12.91 7.61
N SER A 147 -7.84 12.80 8.44
CA SER A 147 -8.51 11.53 8.79
C SER A 147 -9.75 11.19 7.94
N GLY A 148 -9.68 11.53 6.64
CA GLY A 148 -10.70 11.15 5.67
C GLY A 148 -10.60 9.69 5.23
N ARG A 149 -11.61 9.22 4.50
CA ARG A 149 -11.55 7.96 3.74
C ARG A 149 -11.03 8.23 2.34
N TYR A 150 -10.02 7.46 1.92
CA TYR A 150 -9.35 7.70 0.65
C TYR A 150 -9.53 6.53 -0.31
N GLY A 151 -9.98 6.82 -1.52
CA GLY A 151 -10.04 5.86 -2.62
C GLY A 151 -9.06 6.26 -3.72
N LEU A 152 -8.01 5.46 -3.92
CA LEU A 152 -7.00 5.69 -4.95
C LEU A 152 -7.05 4.54 -5.97
N TYR A 153 -7.31 4.86 -7.23
CA TYR A 153 -7.53 3.87 -8.28
C TYR A 153 -6.81 4.22 -9.56
N ASP A 154 -6.17 3.26 -10.21
CA ASP A 154 -5.88 3.29 -11.65
C ASP A 154 -4.90 4.35 -12.13
N PHE A 155 -3.85 4.63 -11.35
CA PHE A 155 -2.80 5.55 -11.76
C PHE A 155 -1.42 5.10 -11.25
N THR A 156 -0.39 5.76 -11.78
CA THR A 156 1.00 5.53 -11.42
C THR A 156 1.57 6.75 -10.69
N ILE A 157 2.38 6.53 -9.65
CA ILE A 157 3.27 7.56 -9.09
C ILE A 157 4.71 7.15 -9.38
N ASN A 158 5.42 7.97 -10.15
CA ASN A 158 6.82 7.77 -10.47
C ASN A 158 7.67 8.71 -9.64
N SER A 159 8.58 8.18 -8.83
CA SER A 159 9.53 9.02 -8.11
C SER A 159 10.64 9.54 -9.03
N ALA A 160 11.41 10.52 -8.57
CA ALA A 160 12.61 10.93 -9.28
C ALA A 160 13.63 9.79 -9.32
N ALA A 161 14.50 9.77 -10.33
CA ALA A 161 15.56 8.78 -10.42
C ALA A 161 16.45 8.81 -9.16
N ASN A 162 16.73 7.65 -8.58
CA ASN A 162 17.50 7.48 -7.34
C ASN A 162 16.91 8.27 -6.15
N PRO A 163 15.71 7.90 -5.68
CA PRO A 163 15.10 8.55 -4.53
C PRO A 163 16.02 8.36 -3.30
N THR A 164 16.24 9.42 -2.55
CA THR A 164 17.03 9.41 -1.32
C THR A 164 16.16 9.64 -0.08
N GLY A 165 14.90 9.99 -0.28
CA GLY A 165 13.90 10.20 0.76
C GLY A 165 12.48 10.19 0.20
N GLY A 166 11.51 10.46 1.08
CA GLY A 166 10.10 10.54 0.72
C GLY A 166 9.41 9.21 0.41
N ALA A 167 8.09 9.26 0.35
CA ALA A 167 7.20 8.16 -0.02
C ALA A 167 6.29 8.54 -1.19
N ASN A 168 5.92 7.61 -2.08
CA ASN A 168 4.90 7.93 -3.10
C ASN A 168 3.56 8.30 -2.45
N LEU A 169 3.17 7.51 -1.44
CA LEU A 169 2.02 7.78 -0.58
C LEU A 169 2.50 7.84 0.86
N ASN A 170 2.34 8.99 1.49
CA ASN A 170 2.70 9.21 2.89
C ASN A 170 1.41 9.36 3.72
N PHE A 171 1.16 8.45 4.65
CA PHE A 171 0.06 8.50 5.61
C PHE A 171 0.59 8.77 7.02
N GLN A 172 1.72 9.47 7.16
CA GLN A 172 2.29 9.79 8.46
C GLN A 172 1.46 10.83 9.22
N GLY A 173 1.37 10.66 10.53
CA GLY A 173 0.70 11.64 11.41
C GLY A 173 -0.83 11.49 11.47
N GLN A 174 -1.37 10.43 10.89
CA GLN A 174 -2.79 10.07 11.03
C GLN A 174 -3.07 9.68 12.48
N THR A 175 -3.73 10.56 13.23
CA THR A 175 -3.93 10.33 14.66
C THR A 175 -5.09 9.41 14.98
N ASN A 176 -6.08 9.26 14.09
CA ASN A 176 -7.22 8.32 14.14
C ASN A 176 -7.99 8.46 12.80
N ASN A 177 -8.68 7.42 12.30
CA ASN A 177 -9.64 7.47 11.19
C ASN A 177 -9.10 7.45 9.75
N THR A 178 -8.53 6.32 9.30
CA THR A 178 -8.54 5.97 7.86
C THR A 178 -9.25 4.65 7.59
N VAL A 179 -10.24 4.29 8.43
CA VAL A 179 -11.04 3.07 8.22
C VAL A 179 -11.71 3.13 6.85
N GLY A 180 -11.30 2.22 5.97
CA GLY A 180 -11.85 2.10 4.62
C GLY A 180 -11.05 2.84 3.55
N THR A 181 -9.79 3.17 3.79
CA THR A 181 -8.88 3.55 2.69
C THR A 181 -8.69 2.38 1.74
N ILE A 182 -8.93 2.62 0.45
CA ILE A 182 -8.79 1.65 -0.63
C ILE A 182 -7.73 2.17 -1.59
N ILE A 183 -6.71 1.36 -1.84
CA ILE A 183 -5.71 1.59 -2.87
C ILE A 183 -5.77 0.38 -3.80
N SER A 184 -6.28 0.56 -5.01
CA SER A 184 -6.49 -0.53 -5.96
C SER A 184 -5.90 -0.18 -7.33
N ARG A 185 -5.12 -1.10 -7.90
CA ARG A 185 -4.45 -0.90 -9.21
C ARG A 185 -3.68 0.42 -9.26
N VAL A 186 -2.97 0.74 -8.19
CA VAL A 186 -2.03 1.86 -8.16
C VAL A 186 -0.62 1.29 -8.28
N SER A 187 0.17 1.88 -9.17
CA SER A 187 1.55 1.46 -9.37
C SER A 187 2.51 2.55 -8.88
N MET A 188 3.61 2.16 -8.23
CA MET A 188 4.57 3.08 -7.67
C MET A 188 6.00 2.66 -8.01
N PHE A 189 6.71 3.52 -8.72
CA PHE A 189 8.07 3.21 -9.21
C PHE A 189 9.13 4.08 -8.55
N THR A 190 10.29 3.45 -8.38
CA THR A 190 11.59 4.06 -8.07
C THR A 190 11.54 4.98 -6.86
N ALA A 191 10.85 4.61 -5.80
CA ALA A 191 10.73 5.43 -4.59
C ALA A 191 11.52 4.87 -3.42
N ASN A 192 11.96 5.77 -2.52
CA ASN A 192 12.60 5.34 -1.29
C ASN A 192 11.58 4.58 -0.45
N VAL A 193 10.34 5.06 -0.32
CA VAL A 193 9.24 4.27 0.26
C VAL A 193 8.06 4.28 -0.70
N GLY A 194 7.43 3.13 -0.97
CA GLY A 194 6.23 3.10 -1.80
C GLY A 194 5.08 3.72 -1.02
N ILE A 195 4.74 3.07 0.09
CA ILE A 195 3.74 3.55 1.04
C ILE A 195 4.41 3.66 2.41
N ALA A 196 4.45 4.86 2.97
CA ALA A 196 4.84 5.09 4.36
C ALA A 196 3.58 5.36 5.17
N SER A 197 3.36 4.64 6.25
CA SER A 197 2.27 4.98 7.16
C SER A 197 2.67 4.90 8.63
N THR A 198 2.15 5.85 9.41
CA THR A 198 2.20 5.80 10.87
C THR A 198 0.80 6.04 11.41
N GLY A 199 0.23 5.00 12.02
CA GLY A 199 -1.09 5.10 12.64
C GLY A 199 -2.27 4.90 11.67
N MET A 200 -2.08 4.12 10.60
CA MET A 200 -3.21 3.75 9.74
C MET A 200 -4.19 2.82 10.47
N SER A 201 -5.48 3.01 10.17
CA SER A 201 -6.54 2.07 10.53
C SER A 201 -6.71 1.02 9.40
N ALA A 202 -7.83 0.28 9.37
CA ALA A 202 -8.15 -0.70 8.32
C ALA A 202 -7.99 -0.15 6.90
N PHE A 203 -7.21 -0.87 6.08
CA PHE A 203 -6.97 -0.55 4.68
C PHE A 203 -7.22 -1.76 3.76
N LEU A 204 -7.50 -1.47 2.49
CA LEU A 204 -7.50 -2.45 1.40
C LEU A 204 -6.44 -2.06 0.37
N PHE A 205 -5.41 -2.88 0.22
CA PHE A 205 -4.45 -2.82 -0.88
C PHE A 205 -4.76 -3.95 -1.86
N ASP A 206 -5.10 -3.58 -3.09
CA ASP A 206 -5.60 -4.51 -4.10
C ASP A 206 -4.82 -4.34 -5.41
N ASN A 207 -4.13 -5.40 -5.83
CA ASN A 207 -3.41 -5.44 -7.10
C ASN A 207 -2.44 -4.26 -7.31
N LEU A 208 -1.58 -4.00 -6.31
CA LEU A 208 -0.54 -2.98 -6.40
C LEU A 208 0.67 -3.52 -7.16
N ASP A 209 1.30 -2.68 -7.98
CA ASP A 209 2.60 -2.97 -8.58
C ASP A 209 3.64 -1.98 -8.06
N LEU A 210 4.53 -2.45 -7.19
CA LEU A 210 5.48 -1.62 -6.48
C LEU A 210 6.92 -2.01 -6.78
N SER A 211 7.68 -0.97 -7.13
CA SER A 211 9.10 -0.97 -7.41
C SER A 211 9.79 0.09 -6.54
N ALA A 212 9.55 0.03 -5.23
CA ALA A 212 10.03 0.98 -4.22
C ALA A 212 10.78 0.25 -3.10
N THR A 213 11.57 0.92 -2.25
CA THR A 213 12.40 0.13 -1.31
C THR A 213 11.59 -0.68 -0.29
N SER A 214 10.38 -0.23 0.06
CA SER A 214 9.52 -0.94 1.00
C SER A 214 8.08 -0.44 0.98
N ILE A 215 7.16 -1.30 1.41
CA ILE A 215 5.89 -0.87 2.02
C ILE A 215 6.09 -0.89 3.52
N CYS A 216 5.94 0.26 4.17
CA CYS A 216 5.96 0.38 5.62
C CYS A 216 4.56 0.71 6.11
N ALA A 217 3.87 -0.30 6.66
CA ALA A 217 2.56 -0.15 7.25
C ALA A 217 2.67 -0.19 8.79
N SER A 218 2.62 0.96 9.47
CA SER A 218 2.48 0.99 10.92
C SER A 218 1.00 1.14 11.30
N LEU A 219 0.43 0.03 11.77
CA LEU A 219 -0.96 -0.13 12.13
C LEU A 219 -1.18 0.26 13.58
N ARG A 220 -2.25 1.01 13.87
CA ARG A 220 -2.56 1.43 15.25
C ARG A 220 -3.90 0.89 15.74
N ASP A 221 -4.87 0.75 14.83
CA ASP A 221 -6.21 0.31 15.17
C ASP A 221 -6.44 -1.15 14.75
N PRO A 222 -7.28 -1.89 15.49
CA PRO A 222 -7.57 -3.32 15.27
C PRO A 222 -8.40 -3.64 14.04
N GLY A 223 -8.45 -2.73 13.06
CA GLY A 223 -9.31 -2.92 11.91
C GLY A 223 -8.74 -3.94 10.93
N ASP A 224 -9.59 -4.88 10.49
CA ASP A 224 -9.28 -5.87 9.45
C ASP A 224 -8.67 -5.18 8.22
N SER A 225 -7.37 -5.39 8.02
CA SER A 225 -6.63 -4.88 6.87
C SER A 225 -6.44 -6.00 5.85
N LEU A 226 -6.51 -5.68 4.56
CA LEU A 226 -6.39 -6.66 3.49
C LEU A 226 -5.36 -6.20 2.46
N ILE A 227 -4.38 -7.06 2.19
CA ILE A 227 -3.47 -6.97 1.06
C ILE A 227 -3.79 -8.14 0.14
N GLN A 228 -4.19 -7.89 -1.10
CA GLN A 228 -4.52 -8.96 -2.03
C GLN A 228 -3.98 -8.70 -3.45
N GLY A 229 -3.51 -9.77 -4.08
CA GLY A 229 -2.92 -9.72 -5.42
C GLY A 229 -1.69 -8.81 -5.50
N GLY A 230 -1.31 -8.43 -6.72
CA GLY A 230 -0.21 -7.50 -6.97
C GLY A 230 1.19 -8.14 -6.98
N HIS A 231 2.16 -7.30 -7.34
CA HIS A 231 3.58 -7.64 -7.40
C HIS A 231 4.38 -6.57 -6.65
N TYR A 232 5.08 -7.00 -5.61
CA TYR A 232 5.89 -6.17 -4.73
C TYR A 232 7.34 -6.57 -4.91
N THR A 233 8.06 -5.86 -5.79
CA THR A 233 9.49 -6.09 -6.01
C THR A 233 10.27 -4.85 -5.61
N PRO A 234 10.83 -4.83 -4.40
CA PRO A 234 11.63 -3.73 -3.96
C PRO A 234 12.83 -3.49 -4.88
N VAL A 235 13.11 -2.22 -5.13
CA VAL A 235 14.30 -1.80 -5.88
C VAL A 235 15.27 -1.08 -4.95
N GLY A 236 16.52 -1.52 -4.97
CA GLY A 236 17.60 -0.98 -4.14
C GLY A 236 18.26 -2.06 -3.28
N ALA A 237 19.48 -1.79 -2.83
CA ALA A 237 20.20 -2.70 -1.93
C ALA A 237 19.41 -2.86 -0.61
N ASN A 238 18.91 -1.77 -0.05
CA ASN A 238 18.31 -1.74 1.29
C ASN A 238 16.79 -1.88 1.28
N ALA A 239 16.24 -2.79 0.48
CA ALA A 239 14.83 -2.78 0.14
C ALA A 239 14.07 -4.06 0.59
N GLY A 240 13.27 -3.98 1.65
CA GLY A 240 12.41 -5.07 2.14
C GLY A 240 11.05 -5.10 1.45
N GLY A 241 10.40 -6.26 1.33
CA GLY A 241 9.09 -6.35 0.68
C GLY A 241 7.99 -5.59 1.44
N LEU A 242 7.38 -6.27 2.39
CA LEU A 242 6.33 -5.76 3.24
C LEU A 242 6.81 -5.69 4.69
N PHE A 243 6.90 -4.48 5.23
CA PHE A 243 7.19 -4.23 6.63
C PHE A 243 5.91 -3.77 7.33
N ILE A 244 5.42 -4.56 8.27
CA ILE A 244 4.23 -4.25 9.05
C ILE A 244 4.63 -4.14 10.51
N ASN A 245 4.23 -3.07 11.16
CA ASN A 245 4.50 -2.83 12.58
C ASN A 245 3.21 -2.41 13.28
N GLY A 246 3.07 -2.69 14.56
CA GLY A 246 1.95 -2.19 15.38
C GLY A 246 0.81 -3.20 15.57
N ASN A 247 -0.43 -2.72 15.50
CA ASN A 247 -1.65 -3.49 15.70
C ASN A 247 -2.10 -4.20 14.42
N CYS A 248 -1.60 -5.41 14.18
CA CYS A 248 -1.88 -6.14 12.95
C CYS A 248 -3.16 -6.98 13.00
N GLY A 249 -4.04 -6.71 13.96
CA GLY A 249 -5.21 -7.54 14.16
C GLY A 249 -6.16 -7.54 12.97
N GLY A 250 -6.55 -8.74 12.54
CA GLY A 250 -7.42 -8.93 11.38
C GLY A 250 -6.71 -8.80 10.03
N LEU A 251 -5.37 -8.65 10.02
CA LEU A 251 -4.60 -8.54 8.78
C LEU A 251 -4.68 -9.83 7.94
N LYS A 252 -5.05 -9.67 6.68
CA LYS A 252 -5.04 -10.72 5.66
C LYS A 252 -4.13 -10.35 4.51
N ILE A 253 -3.27 -11.28 4.11
CA ILE A 253 -2.38 -11.18 2.96
C ILE A 253 -2.74 -12.33 2.02
N LEU A 254 -3.40 -12.02 0.90
CA LEU A 254 -4.02 -12.99 0.00
C LEU A 254 -3.35 -12.99 -1.38
N ALA A 255 -2.50 -13.98 -1.60
CA ALA A 255 -1.85 -14.31 -2.86
C ALA A 255 -1.07 -13.18 -3.58
N PRO A 256 -0.37 -12.26 -2.90
CA PRO A 256 0.58 -11.38 -3.58
C PRO A 256 1.86 -12.12 -3.98
N LYS A 257 2.61 -11.55 -4.92
CA LYS A 257 4.04 -11.84 -5.08
C LYS A 257 4.86 -10.79 -4.35
N VAL A 258 5.63 -11.18 -3.36
CA VAL A 258 6.51 -10.28 -2.59
C VAL A 258 7.94 -10.80 -2.66
N ASN A 259 8.82 -9.99 -3.23
CA ASN A 259 10.25 -10.28 -3.26
C ASN A 259 10.96 -9.35 -2.28
N ALA A 260 12.13 -9.73 -1.79
CA ALA A 260 13.06 -8.84 -1.13
C ALA A 260 14.12 -8.34 -2.13
N GLY A 261 14.63 -7.14 -1.92
CA GLY A 261 15.78 -6.60 -2.64
C GLY A 261 17.08 -7.29 -2.22
N ALA A 262 18.15 -7.04 -2.97
CA ALA A 262 19.41 -7.79 -2.86
C ALA A 262 20.09 -7.77 -1.47
N ALA A 263 19.89 -6.74 -0.65
CA ALA A 263 20.50 -6.65 0.69
C ALA A 263 19.51 -6.72 1.85
N TYR A 264 18.20 -6.79 1.62
CA TYR A 264 17.25 -7.03 2.70
C TYR A 264 16.94 -8.51 2.88
N GLN A 265 16.74 -8.85 4.15
CA GLN A 265 16.57 -10.21 4.60
C GLN A 265 15.16 -10.72 4.33
N TYR A 266 14.13 -9.86 4.29
CA TYR A 266 12.73 -10.26 4.47
C TYR A 266 11.81 -9.94 3.30
N ALA A 267 11.01 -10.92 2.83
CA ALA A 267 9.88 -10.62 1.95
C ALA A 267 8.72 -10.02 2.76
N ILE A 268 8.36 -10.65 3.89
CA ILE A 268 7.45 -10.09 4.88
C ILE A 268 8.15 -10.02 6.22
N SER A 269 8.09 -8.85 6.85
CA SER A 269 8.50 -8.64 8.24
C SER A 269 7.36 -8.02 9.02
N MET A 270 6.90 -8.73 10.05
CA MET A 270 5.87 -8.28 10.96
C MET A 270 6.46 -8.07 12.36
N GLN A 271 6.28 -6.87 12.91
CA GLN A 271 6.58 -6.52 14.31
C GLN A 271 5.28 -6.25 15.04
N LEU A 272 4.81 -7.25 15.79
CA LEU A 272 3.52 -7.22 16.44
C LEU A 272 3.62 -6.51 17.80
N GLN A 273 2.72 -5.55 18.06
CA GLN A 273 2.77 -4.72 19.29
C GLN A 273 1.54 -4.86 20.18
N THR A 274 0.35 -5.08 19.63
CA THR A 274 -0.91 -5.05 20.39
C THR A 274 -1.87 -6.15 19.97
N ALA A 275 -2.77 -6.48 20.89
CA ALA A 275 -3.75 -7.53 20.79
C ALA A 275 -4.95 -7.13 19.92
N ASP A 276 -5.13 -7.76 18.76
CA ASP A 276 -6.46 -8.01 18.19
C ASP A 276 -6.41 -9.05 17.06
N GLY A 277 -7.53 -9.72 16.79
CA GLY A 277 -7.80 -10.44 15.54
C GLY A 277 -6.91 -11.64 15.18
N ASP A 278 -7.19 -12.18 13.99
CA ASP A 278 -6.40 -13.22 13.34
C ASP A 278 -5.47 -12.59 12.30
N ILE A 279 -4.26 -13.15 12.15
CA ILE A 279 -3.35 -12.84 11.05
C ILE A 279 -3.40 -14.00 10.05
N GLN A 280 -3.62 -13.70 8.78
CA GLN A 280 -3.67 -14.70 7.72
C GLN A 280 -2.74 -14.35 6.56
N VAL A 281 -1.88 -15.28 6.19
CA VAL A 281 -1.09 -15.26 4.96
C VAL A 281 -1.51 -16.46 4.13
N ILE A 282 -2.15 -16.24 2.98
CA ILE A 282 -2.78 -17.28 2.18
C ILE A 282 -2.36 -17.17 0.72
N GLY A 283 -1.81 -18.24 0.14
CA GLY A 283 -1.38 -18.24 -1.26
C GLY A 283 -0.12 -17.41 -1.50
N GLY A 284 0.21 -17.17 -2.77
CA GLY A 284 1.25 -16.20 -3.15
C GLY A 284 2.67 -16.77 -3.21
N SER A 285 3.62 -15.87 -3.46
CA SER A 285 5.06 -16.17 -3.55
C SER A 285 5.84 -15.15 -2.75
N TYR A 286 6.61 -15.59 -1.76
CA TYR A 286 7.33 -14.74 -0.82
C TYR A 286 8.81 -15.10 -0.81
N GLU A 287 9.66 -14.25 -1.37
CA GLU A 287 11.08 -14.55 -1.60
C GLU A 287 11.98 -13.60 -0.81
N GLY A 288 12.53 -14.06 0.31
CA GLY A 288 13.61 -13.37 1.02
C GLY A 288 14.95 -13.71 0.36
N TRP A 289 15.74 -12.70 -0.05
CA TRP A 289 16.98 -12.95 -0.81
C TRP A 289 18.11 -13.49 0.07
N THR A 290 18.43 -12.83 1.18
CA THR A 290 19.59 -13.19 2.02
C THR A 290 19.21 -13.62 3.44
N GLY A 291 17.92 -13.79 3.71
CA GLY A 291 17.42 -14.02 5.06
C GLY A 291 16.19 -14.91 5.11
N VAL A 292 15.04 -14.30 5.38
CA VAL A 292 13.80 -15.01 5.70
C VAL A 292 12.69 -14.65 4.71
N GLY A 293 11.90 -15.62 4.27
CA GLY A 293 10.68 -15.34 3.51
C GLY A 293 9.70 -14.51 4.36
N ILE A 294 9.22 -15.09 5.45
CA ILE A 294 8.30 -14.44 6.40
C ILE A 294 8.91 -14.45 7.81
N VAL A 295 9.12 -13.28 8.40
CA VAL A 295 9.47 -13.13 9.82
C VAL A 295 8.32 -12.50 10.60
N ILE A 296 7.97 -13.11 11.73
CA ILE A 296 6.96 -12.60 12.67
C ILE A 296 7.59 -12.47 14.04
N ASP A 297 7.86 -11.24 14.44
CA ASP A 297 8.41 -10.89 15.74
C ASP A 297 7.37 -10.15 16.58
N THR A 298 7.54 -10.21 17.90
CA THR A 298 6.73 -9.52 18.89
C THR A 298 7.63 -8.60 19.70
N VAL A 299 7.28 -7.32 19.81
CA VAL A 299 8.06 -6.36 20.63
C VAL A 299 7.44 -6.14 22.02
N ALA A 300 6.32 -6.79 22.30
CA ALA A 300 5.61 -6.77 23.58
C ALA A 300 4.85 -8.10 23.76
N ASN A 301 4.19 -8.30 24.92
CA ASN A 301 3.28 -9.43 25.08
C ASN A 301 2.01 -9.17 24.25
N VAL A 302 1.81 -9.93 23.18
CA VAL A 302 0.74 -9.69 22.21
C VAL A 302 -0.29 -10.83 22.19
N SER A 303 -1.48 -10.63 22.73
CA SER A 303 -2.54 -11.65 22.67
C SER A 303 -3.29 -11.58 21.34
N PHE A 304 -2.93 -12.44 20.39
CA PHE A 304 -3.69 -12.67 19.16
C PHE A 304 -4.66 -13.85 19.30
N SER A 305 -5.67 -13.90 18.44
CA SER A 305 -6.57 -15.05 18.36
C SER A 305 -5.89 -16.21 17.63
N ASN A 306 -5.45 -16.02 16.37
CA ASN A 306 -4.74 -17.03 15.60
C ASN A 306 -3.78 -16.40 14.57
N ILE A 307 -2.71 -17.13 14.22
CA ILE A 307 -1.86 -16.83 13.06
C ILE A 307 -1.95 -18.02 12.12
N SER A 308 -2.27 -17.79 10.84
CA SER A 308 -2.35 -18.84 9.82
C SER A 308 -1.51 -18.48 8.60
N ILE A 309 -0.58 -19.37 8.22
CA ILE A 309 0.23 -19.26 7.00
C ILE A 309 -0.03 -20.50 6.15
N SER A 310 -0.64 -20.33 4.97
CA SER A 310 -1.03 -21.48 4.15
C SER A 310 -1.05 -21.28 2.65
N GLY A 311 -0.82 -22.36 1.90
CA GLY A 311 -0.94 -22.37 0.44
C GLY A 311 0.11 -21.54 -0.30
N ALA A 312 1.17 -21.09 0.39
CA ALA A 312 2.16 -20.17 -0.15
C ALA A 312 3.42 -20.89 -0.66
N GLN A 313 4.10 -20.29 -1.63
CA GLN A 313 5.50 -20.58 -1.93
C GLN A 313 6.38 -19.58 -1.18
N ILE A 314 7.22 -20.07 -0.27
CA ILE A 314 8.03 -19.20 0.59
C ILE A 314 9.49 -19.63 0.47
N ALA A 315 10.35 -18.69 0.08
CA ALA A 315 11.77 -18.89 -0.04
C ALA A 315 12.55 -18.01 0.93
N GLY A 316 13.54 -18.60 1.59
CA GLY A 316 14.54 -17.89 2.38
C GLY A 316 15.90 -18.25 1.84
N ASN A 317 16.41 -17.43 0.93
CA ASN A 317 17.65 -17.71 0.21
C ASN A 317 18.88 -17.29 1.04
N GLY A 318 20.01 -17.97 0.81
CA GLY A 318 21.28 -17.77 1.53
C GLY A 318 21.60 -18.80 2.62
N ALA A 319 22.87 -18.82 3.04
CA ALA A 319 23.35 -19.71 4.09
C ALA A 319 22.69 -19.36 5.44
N GLY A 320 21.83 -20.24 5.94
CA GLY A 320 21.03 -20.00 7.15
C GLY A 320 19.72 -19.25 6.90
N GLY A 321 19.32 -19.11 5.63
CA GLY A 321 18.03 -18.55 5.26
C GLY A 321 16.87 -19.41 5.79
N ARG A 322 15.77 -18.75 6.16
CA ARG A 322 14.57 -19.40 6.73
C ARG A 322 13.35 -19.14 5.86
N ALA A 323 12.47 -20.09 5.59
CA ALA A 323 11.24 -19.73 4.87
C ALA A 323 10.31 -18.98 5.83
N ILE A 324 10.05 -19.55 7.00
CA ILE A 324 9.26 -18.90 8.06
C ILE A 324 10.06 -18.85 9.35
N TYR A 325 10.11 -17.68 9.99
CA TYR A 325 10.85 -17.45 11.23
C TYR A 325 10.02 -16.71 12.29
N PHE A 326 9.95 -17.32 13.46
CA PHE A 326 9.51 -16.69 14.70
C PHE A 326 10.75 -16.58 15.60
N PRO A 327 11.42 -15.41 15.64
CA PRO A 327 12.65 -15.24 16.39
C PRO A 327 12.44 -15.42 17.89
N ASN A 328 13.43 -16.02 18.54
CA ASN A 328 13.49 -16.10 19.99
C ASN A 328 13.63 -14.69 20.58
N SER A 329 12.52 -14.08 20.94
CA SER A 329 12.48 -12.93 21.83
C SER A 329 11.78 -13.36 23.12
N ALA A 330 12.21 -12.80 24.25
CA ALA A 330 11.56 -12.96 25.55
C ALA A 330 10.06 -12.55 25.55
N HIS A 331 9.56 -12.04 24.42
CA HIS A 331 8.22 -11.51 24.20
C HIS A 331 7.28 -12.47 23.45
N GLN A 332 7.79 -13.57 22.87
CA GLN A 332 6.98 -14.57 22.15
C GLN A 332 5.97 -15.31 23.04
N ALA A 333 6.23 -15.39 24.36
CA ALA A 333 5.29 -15.93 25.34
C ALA A 333 3.92 -15.20 25.36
N GLY A 334 3.84 -14.02 24.73
CA GLY A 334 2.61 -13.28 24.52
C GLY A 334 1.66 -13.88 23.49
N ILE A 335 2.12 -14.67 22.52
CA ILE A 335 1.23 -15.28 21.50
C ILE A 335 0.40 -16.39 22.17
N THR A 336 -0.78 -16.01 22.65
CA THR A 336 -1.76 -16.92 23.28
C THR A 336 -2.57 -17.71 22.25
N GLY A 337 -2.68 -17.17 21.04
CA GLY A 337 -3.41 -17.74 19.93
C GLY A 337 -2.74 -18.97 19.32
N LYS A 338 -3.47 -19.67 18.45
CA LYS A 338 -2.93 -20.81 17.71
C LYS A 338 -2.15 -20.35 16.48
N VAL A 339 -0.90 -20.78 16.35
CA VAL A 339 -0.10 -20.60 15.12
C VAL A 339 -0.22 -21.82 14.23
N THR A 340 -0.68 -21.67 12.99
CA THR A 340 -0.82 -22.77 12.03
C THR A 340 -0.02 -22.48 10.77
N ILE A 341 0.92 -23.36 10.43
CA ILE A 341 1.72 -23.32 9.21
C ILE A 341 1.40 -24.57 8.40
N GLN A 342 0.66 -24.44 7.29
CA GLN A 342 0.17 -25.60 6.58
C GLN A 342 0.13 -25.48 5.05
N ASN A 343 0.31 -26.60 4.34
CA ASN A 343 0.14 -26.65 2.88
C ASN A 343 1.03 -25.65 2.12
N ASN A 344 2.24 -25.36 2.61
CA ASN A 344 3.18 -24.46 1.94
C ASN A 344 4.27 -25.21 1.19
N ILE A 345 4.87 -24.56 0.20
CA ILE A 345 6.12 -24.98 -0.45
C ILE A 345 7.24 -24.12 0.12
N LEU A 346 8.18 -24.73 0.84
CA LEU A 346 9.24 -24.05 1.57
C LEU A 346 10.60 -24.32 0.89
N GLN A 347 11.22 -23.26 0.38
CA GLN A 347 12.48 -23.26 -0.36
C GLN A 347 13.56 -22.56 0.46
N SER A 348 14.11 -23.26 1.45
CA SER A 348 15.18 -22.73 2.30
C SER A 348 15.94 -23.84 3.04
N ALA A 349 17.18 -23.53 3.41
CA ALA A 349 17.99 -24.40 4.27
C ALA A 349 17.34 -24.66 5.64
N LEU A 350 16.62 -23.68 6.19
CA LEU A 350 15.76 -23.85 7.36
C LEU A 350 14.31 -23.61 6.93
N GLY A 351 13.50 -24.66 6.81
CA GLY A 351 12.11 -24.51 6.36
C GLY A 351 11.31 -23.64 7.31
N VAL A 352 11.16 -24.10 8.55
CA VAL A 352 10.45 -23.37 9.60
C VAL A 352 11.34 -23.31 10.83
N ALA A 353 11.49 -22.13 11.42
CA ALA A 353 12.14 -21.96 12.71
C ALA A 353 11.19 -21.23 13.66
N VAL A 354 10.81 -21.90 14.74
CA VAL A 354 9.94 -21.34 15.79
C VAL A 354 10.63 -21.40 17.14
N ASP A 355 10.39 -20.40 17.98
CA ASP A 355 10.78 -20.41 19.39
C ASP A 355 9.75 -19.60 20.21
N GLY A 356 9.46 -20.04 21.43
CA GLY A 356 8.55 -19.32 22.34
C GLY A 356 7.05 -19.41 22.02
N LEU A 357 6.63 -20.28 21.09
CA LEU A 357 5.20 -20.47 20.76
C LEU A 357 4.50 -21.44 21.71
N ASN A 358 3.32 -21.09 22.21
CA ASN A 358 2.57 -21.88 23.19
C ASN A 358 1.57 -22.89 22.62
N ASN A 359 1.00 -22.62 21.45
CA ASN A 359 0.02 -23.47 20.77
C ASN A 359 0.25 -23.35 19.27
N TRP A 360 0.79 -24.39 18.65
CA TRP A 360 1.21 -24.30 17.26
C TRP A 360 1.12 -25.63 16.51
N GLN A 361 0.94 -25.54 15.19
CA GLN A 361 0.90 -26.67 14.27
C GLN A 361 1.71 -26.36 13.01
N ILE A 362 2.59 -27.29 12.63
CA ILE A 362 3.32 -27.28 11.36
C ILE A 362 2.93 -28.56 10.61
N LYS A 363 2.11 -28.45 9.56
CA LYS A 363 1.59 -29.65 8.89
C LYS A 363 1.49 -29.58 7.38
N ASP A 364 1.61 -30.72 6.73
CA ASP A 364 1.37 -30.86 5.29
C ASP A 364 2.20 -29.90 4.40
N ASN A 365 3.37 -29.46 4.87
CA ASN A 365 4.27 -28.60 4.09
C ASN A 365 5.22 -29.45 3.24
N LEU A 366 5.60 -28.93 2.08
CA LEU A 366 6.65 -29.48 1.22
C LEU A 366 7.96 -28.70 1.44
N MET A 367 8.96 -29.35 2.01
CA MET A 367 10.32 -28.80 2.07
C MET A 367 11.05 -29.18 0.79
N GLN A 368 11.51 -28.20 0.01
CA GLN A 368 12.06 -28.45 -1.32
C GLN A 368 13.59 -28.52 -1.35
N GLU A 369 14.29 -27.87 -0.41
CA GLU A 369 15.76 -27.82 -0.42
C GLU A 369 16.40 -28.96 0.36
N SER A 370 17.50 -29.50 -0.17
CA SER A 370 18.27 -30.54 0.53
C SER A 370 18.77 -30.00 1.88
N GLY A 371 18.54 -30.76 2.95
CA GLY A 371 18.92 -30.35 4.30
C GLY A 371 17.95 -29.38 4.98
N SER A 372 16.76 -29.11 4.41
CA SER A 372 15.74 -28.28 5.07
C SER A 372 15.38 -28.83 6.47
N VAL A 373 15.44 -27.95 7.47
CA VAL A 373 15.12 -28.29 8.86
C VAL A 373 13.83 -27.61 9.34
N ILE A 374 13.00 -28.34 10.09
CA ILE A 374 12.03 -27.73 11.02
C ILE A 374 12.73 -27.61 12.38
N TYR A 375 13.02 -26.37 12.78
CA TYR A 375 13.64 -26.06 14.06
C TYR A 375 12.59 -25.63 15.07
N ILE A 376 12.57 -26.31 16.21
CA ILE A 376 11.68 -26.02 17.34
C ILE A 376 12.55 -25.64 18.53
N GLY A 377 12.45 -24.37 18.93
CA GLY A 377 13.23 -23.79 20.02
C GLY A 377 12.80 -24.27 21.41
N PRO A 378 13.65 -24.06 22.42
CA PRO A 378 13.45 -24.58 23.78
C PRO A 378 12.22 -24.06 24.49
N ASN A 379 11.71 -22.89 24.10
CA ASN A 379 10.57 -22.27 24.78
C ASN A 379 9.22 -22.61 24.13
N CYS A 380 9.19 -23.51 23.14
CA CYS A 380 7.94 -23.96 22.52
C CYS A 380 7.17 -24.95 23.40
N LEU A 381 5.85 -24.79 23.46
CA LEU A 381 4.90 -25.66 24.17
C LEU A 381 3.73 -26.06 23.24
N ASN A 382 3.03 -27.15 23.59
CA ASN A 382 1.82 -27.68 22.92
C ASN A 382 1.89 -27.63 21.38
N GLY A 383 2.95 -28.23 20.84
CA GLY A 383 3.25 -28.21 19.42
C GLY A 383 2.88 -29.51 18.70
N GLU A 384 2.58 -29.39 17.41
CA GLU A 384 2.37 -30.54 16.53
C GLU A 384 3.14 -30.37 15.21
N VAL A 385 3.86 -31.43 14.81
CA VAL A 385 4.50 -31.55 13.49
C VAL A 385 4.03 -32.82 12.79
N THR A 386 3.20 -32.71 11.75
CA THR A 386 2.55 -33.85 11.08
C THR A 386 2.44 -33.70 9.57
N GLY A 387 2.57 -34.79 8.80
CA GLY A 387 2.30 -34.77 7.36
C GLY A 387 3.28 -33.98 6.48
N ASN A 388 4.34 -33.41 7.05
CA ASN A 388 5.32 -32.64 6.27
C ASN A 388 6.18 -33.58 5.43
N ARG A 389 6.38 -33.23 4.16
CA ARG A 389 7.28 -33.92 3.26
C ARG A 389 8.64 -33.25 3.29
N LEU A 390 9.63 -33.92 3.85
CA LEU A 390 11.00 -33.40 3.90
C LEU A 390 11.74 -33.75 2.60
N ALA A 391 12.61 -32.84 2.15
CA ALA A 391 13.58 -33.12 1.09
C ALA A 391 14.65 -34.10 1.58
N ASN A 392 15.51 -34.56 0.66
CA ASN A 392 16.65 -35.41 0.99
C ASN A 392 17.49 -34.78 2.12
N ASN A 393 17.79 -35.58 3.15
CA ASN A 393 18.52 -35.16 4.37
C ASN A 393 17.83 -34.07 5.21
N GLY A 394 16.54 -33.81 5.00
CA GLY A 394 15.78 -32.93 5.88
C GLY A 394 15.61 -33.52 7.28
N ALA A 395 15.50 -32.66 8.29
CA ALA A 395 15.40 -33.07 9.69
C ALA A 395 14.39 -32.24 10.48
N ILE A 396 13.93 -32.79 11.62
CA ILE A 396 13.17 -32.07 12.64
C ILE A 396 14.09 -31.96 13.85
N GLN A 397 14.51 -30.74 14.17
CA GLN A 397 15.32 -30.46 15.35
C GLN A 397 14.40 -29.98 16.47
N ASN A 398 14.07 -30.89 17.38
CA ASN A 398 13.23 -30.58 18.52
C ASN A 398 14.06 -30.30 19.77
N ASN A 399 14.16 -29.03 20.15
CA ASN A 399 14.79 -28.62 21.40
C ASN A 399 13.78 -28.19 22.47
N ALA A 400 12.47 -28.34 22.21
CA ALA A 400 11.42 -27.85 23.09
C ALA A 400 11.48 -28.44 24.50
N GLY A 401 11.24 -27.60 25.51
CA GLY A 401 11.04 -28.04 26.89
C GLY A 401 9.65 -28.60 27.19
N GLY A 402 8.70 -28.49 26.25
CA GLY A 402 7.30 -28.89 26.42
C GLY A 402 6.85 -30.10 25.60
N ASN A 403 5.56 -30.41 25.70
CA ASN A 403 4.91 -31.47 24.92
C ASN A 403 4.87 -31.09 23.43
N VAL A 404 5.68 -31.77 22.61
CA VAL A 404 5.66 -31.66 21.15
C VAL A 404 5.34 -33.03 20.58
N TYR A 405 4.24 -33.13 19.83
CA TYR A 405 3.89 -34.33 19.08
C TYR A 405 4.54 -34.28 17.70
N ILE A 406 5.40 -35.25 17.41
CA ILE A 406 5.98 -35.45 16.08
C ILE A 406 5.32 -36.71 15.50
N GLY A 407 4.36 -36.52 14.60
CA GLY A 407 3.68 -37.63 13.94
C GLY A 407 4.44 -38.13 12.71
N LYS A 408 3.74 -38.91 11.87
CA LYS A 408 4.32 -39.43 10.63
C LYS A 408 4.60 -38.30 9.64
N ASN A 409 5.84 -38.18 9.19
CA ASN A 409 6.29 -37.21 8.19
C ASN A 409 6.94 -37.99 7.02
N PRO A 410 6.36 -38.01 5.81
CA PRO A 410 6.94 -38.72 4.67
C PRO A 410 8.34 -38.19 4.31
N GLY A 411 9.30 -39.10 4.10
CA GLY A 411 10.70 -38.74 3.82
C GLY A 411 11.57 -38.53 5.06
N TYR A 412 11.01 -38.69 6.26
CA TYR A 412 11.77 -38.81 7.50
C TYR A 412 12.30 -40.25 7.65
N ASN A 413 13.63 -40.41 7.74
CA ASN A 413 14.26 -41.67 8.14
C ASN A 413 14.45 -41.72 9.66
#